data_AF-A0A814IJD3-F1
#
_entry.id   AF-A0A814IJD3-F1
#
_cell.length_a   1.000
_cell.length_b   1.000
_cell.length_c   1.000
_cell.angle_alpha   90.00
_cell.angle_beta   90.00
_cell.angle_gamma   90.00
#
_symmetry.space_group_name_H-M   'P 1'
#
loop_
_entity.id
_entity.type
_entity.pdbx_description
1 polymer ?
#
loop_
_entity_poly.entity_id
_entity_poly.type
_entity_poly.pdbx_seq_one_letter_code
_entity_poly.pdbx_strand_id
1 'polypeptide(L)'
;MYEDVLFVSANVINHPVLGPVHAQMRAIYNISALANISGENPYCHWNSSYCGIVQHESFFKRFNEDSLEFYMFSHWDFNWQEQYPRWSINFILFQGKDVATVKPGDDEHQISIVIPYEQKKHSIAVGKALASHFAYMPQRKNGLSGSKEAYLIKMYADISKRMCYCAT
;
A
#
# COMPACT_ATOMS: atom_id res chain seq x y z
N MET A 1 -12.85 -19.51 5.52
CA MET A 1 -11.37 -19.49 5.55
C MET A 1 -10.95 -19.46 4.09
N TYR A 2 -10.08 -18.54 3.68
CA TYR A 2 -9.72 -18.35 2.26
C TYR A 2 -8.80 -19.47 1.80
N GLU A 3 -9.35 -20.61 1.37
CA GLU A 3 -8.56 -21.77 0.92
C GLU A 3 -7.82 -21.50 -0.41
N ASP A 4 -8.21 -20.44 -1.14
CA ASP A 4 -7.73 -20.11 -2.49
C ASP A 4 -6.79 -18.89 -2.57
N VAL A 5 -6.22 -18.46 -1.44
CA VAL A 5 -5.33 -17.29 -1.38
C VAL A 5 -3.87 -17.69 -1.21
N LEU A 6 -3.01 -17.22 -2.11
CA LEU A 6 -1.56 -17.43 -2.10
C LEU A 6 -0.83 -16.37 -1.29
N PHE A 7 -0.99 -15.12 -1.69
CA PHE A 7 -0.28 -13.99 -1.11
C PHE A 7 -1.26 -13.09 -0.38
N VAL A 8 -0.94 -12.77 0.87
CA VAL A 8 -1.73 -11.88 1.70
C VAL A 8 -0.91 -10.62 1.96
N SER A 9 -1.32 -9.51 1.37
CA SER A 9 -0.76 -8.19 1.63
C SER A 9 -1.46 -7.53 2.82
N ALA A 10 -0.73 -6.67 3.52
CA ALA A 10 -1.34 -5.69 4.40
C ALA A 10 -2.15 -4.65 3.58
N ASN A 11 -2.96 -3.87 4.28
CA ASN A 11 -3.52 -2.64 3.76
C ASN A 11 -2.44 -1.55 3.75
N VAL A 12 -1.71 -1.41 2.65
CA VAL A 12 -0.51 -0.57 2.57
C VAL A 12 -0.81 0.83 2.06
N ILE A 13 -0.49 1.86 2.86
CA ILE A 13 -0.45 3.27 2.45
C ILE A 13 0.74 3.49 1.52
N ASN A 14 0.59 4.38 0.52
CA ASN A 14 1.59 4.61 -0.53
C ASN A 14 1.84 3.35 -1.35
N HIS A 15 0.75 2.76 -1.85
CA HIS A 15 0.75 1.54 -2.66
C HIS A 15 0.02 1.79 -3.99
N PRO A 16 0.56 1.35 -5.15
CA PRO A 16 0.03 1.65 -6.47
C PRO A 16 -1.44 1.24 -6.67
N VAL A 17 -1.85 0.12 -6.07
CA VAL A 17 -3.22 -0.40 -6.22
C VAL A 17 -4.14 0.04 -5.08
N LEU A 18 -3.61 0.24 -3.86
CA LEU A 18 -4.45 0.50 -2.68
C LEU A 18 -4.66 1.99 -2.42
N GLY A 19 -3.75 2.86 -2.89
CA GLY A 19 -3.97 4.32 -2.86
C GLY A 19 -5.29 4.76 -3.53
N PRO A 20 -5.65 4.25 -4.72
CA PRO A 20 -6.98 4.44 -5.32
C PRO A 20 -8.13 4.03 -4.41
N VAL A 21 -8.02 2.86 -3.78
CA VAL A 21 -9.03 2.33 -2.87
C VAL A 21 -9.20 3.26 -1.67
N HIS A 22 -8.09 3.67 -1.04
CA HIS A 22 -8.11 4.57 0.12
C HIS A 22 -8.81 5.87 -0.19
N ALA A 23 -8.61 6.42 -1.38
CA ALA A 23 -9.23 7.68 -1.71
C ALA A 23 -10.70 7.56 -2.12
N GLN A 24 -11.11 6.46 -2.76
CA GLN A 24 -12.53 6.14 -2.93
C GLN A 24 -13.23 6.02 -1.57
N MET A 25 -12.53 5.46 -0.59
CA MET A 25 -12.97 5.39 0.80
C MET A 25 -12.80 6.70 1.57
N ARG A 26 -12.41 7.80 0.90
CA ARG A 26 -12.21 9.14 1.49
C ARG A 26 -11.14 9.19 2.60
N ALA A 27 -10.26 8.21 2.70
CA ALA A 27 -9.16 8.23 3.67
C ALA A 27 -8.17 9.39 3.42
N ILE A 28 -8.09 9.87 2.17
CA ILE A 28 -7.18 10.90 1.72
C ILE A 28 -7.86 12.28 1.74
N TYR A 29 -7.32 13.27 2.46
CA TYR A 29 -8.00 14.55 2.71
C TYR A 29 -7.93 15.55 1.56
N ASN A 30 -6.95 15.44 0.67
CA ASN A 30 -6.79 16.35 -0.46
C ASN A 30 -7.11 15.64 -1.78
N ILE A 31 -8.35 15.15 -1.90
CA ILE A 31 -8.82 14.41 -3.07
C ILE A 31 -8.79 15.28 -4.33
N SER A 32 -8.98 16.60 -4.19
CA SER A 32 -8.92 17.58 -5.29
C SER A 32 -7.52 17.67 -5.92
N ALA A 33 -6.46 17.51 -5.14
CA ALA A 33 -5.10 17.39 -5.66
C ALA A 33 -4.79 16.01 -6.27
N LEU A 34 -5.74 15.09 -6.16
CA LEU A 34 -5.65 13.71 -6.61
C LEU A 34 -6.79 13.37 -7.58
N ALA A 35 -7.48 14.37 -8.15
CA ALA A 35 -8.64 14.15 -9.02
C ALA A 35 -8.28 13.13 -10.11
N ASN A 36 -8.82 11.90 -10.01
CA ASN A 36 -8.44 10.65 -10.70
C ASN A 36 -7.25 9.84 -10.15
N ILE A 37 -7.50 9.12 -9.05
CA ILE A 37 -6.65 8.02 -8.57
C ILE A 37 -7.01 6.70 -9.28
N SER A 38 -8.00 6.73 -10.19
CA SER A 38 -8.38 5.64 -11.10
C SER A 38 -7.42 5.45 -12.30
N GLY A 39 -6.29 6.16 -12.34
CA GLY A 39 -5.29 6.03 -13.42
C GLY A 39 -5.44 7.01 -14.58
N GLU A 40 -6.36 7.98 -14.49
CA GLU A 40 -6.54 9.01 -15.53
C GLU A 40 -5.80 10.34 -15.23
N ASN A 41 -5.18 10.50 -14.04
CA ASN A 41 -4.42 11.71 -13.70
C ASN A 41 -2.89 11.49 -13.76
N PRO A 42 -2.16 12.21 -14.64
CA PRO A 42 -0.70 12.08 -14.76
C PRO A 42 0.11 12.59 -13.55
N TYR A 43 -0.52 13.27 -12.58
CA TYR A 43 0.17 13.86 -11.42
C TYR A 43 0.20 12.96 -10.19
N CYS A 44 -0.61 11.89 -10.16
CA CYS A 44 -0.64 10.95 -9.05
C CYS A 44 -0.44 9.49 -9.41
N HIS A 45 0.83 9.11 -9.42
CA HIS A 45 1.29 7.76 -9.74
C HIS A 45 2.29 7.30 -8.68
N TRP A 46 2.60 6.01 -8.63
CA TRP A 46 3.49 5.44 -7.60
C TRP A 46 4.90 6.08 -7.56
N ASN A 47 5.34 6.69 -8.66
CA ASN A 47 6.64 7.37 -8.76
C ASN A 47 6.59 8.88 -8.40
N SER A 48 5.41 9.43 -8.10
CA SER A 48 5.20 10.83 -7.75
C SER A 48 5.51 11.06 -6.27
N SER A 49 6.54 11.86 -5.99
CA SER A 49 6.90 12.26 -4.62
C SER A 49 5.76 13.03 -3.94
N TYR A 50 5.06 13.88 -4.70
CA TYR A 50 3.89 14.61 -4.24
C TYR A 50 2.81 13.66 -3.71
N CYS A 51 2.50 12.59 -4.45
CA CYS A 51 1.49 11.63 -4.03
C CYS A 51 1.91 10.74 -2.87
N GLY A 52 3.19 10.39 -2.78
CA GLY A 52 3.71 9.75 -1.58
C GLY A 52 3.48 10.64 -0.35
N ILE A 53 3.81 11.93 -0.44
CA ILE A 53 3.64 12.90 0.65
C ILE A 53 2.17 13.07 1.02
N VAL A 54 1.26 13.29 0.06
CA VAL A 54 -0.18 13.50 0.35
C VAL A 54 -0.80 12.28 1.04
N GLN A 55 -0.40 11.06 0.66
CA GLN A 55 -0.86 9.84 1.31
C GLN A 55 -0.38 9.76 2.77
N HIS A 56 0.91 10.02 3.01
CA HIS A 56 1.46 10.03 4.37
C HIS A 56 0.82 11.10 5.24
N GLU A 57 0.70 12.33 4.74
CA GLU A 57 0.06 13.44 5.48
C GLU A 57 -1.41 13.16 5.78
N SER A 58 -2.14 12.55 4.85
CA SER A 58 -3.53 12.16 5.09
C SER A 58 -3.63 11.06 6.14
N PHE A 59 -2.72 10.08 6.12
CA PHE A 59 -2.63 9.08 7.18
C PHE A 59 -2.39 9.73 8.55
N PHE A 60 -1.41 10.63 8.67
CA PHE A 60 -1.14 11.32 9.94
C PHE A 60 -2.33 12.13 10.43
N LYS A 61 -3.03 12.81 9.52
CA LYS A 61 -4.24 13.55 9.86
C LYS A 61 -5.36 12.61 10.35
N ARG A 62 -5.64 11.52 9.62
CA ARG A 62 -6.62 10.50 10.03
C ARG A 62 -6.27 9.90 11.40
N PHE A 63 -5.00 9.59 11.63
CA PHE A 63 -4.50 9.09 12.90
C PHE A 63 -4.70 10.09 14.04
N ASN A 64 -4.49 11.38 13.80
CA ASN A 64 -4.66 12.42 14.82
C ASN A 64 -6.13 12.75 15.12
N GLU A 65 -7.02 12.54 14.16
CA GLU A 65 -8.47 12.74 14.31
C GLU A 65 -9.20 11.46 14.75
N ASP A 66 -8.47 10.41 15.15
CA ASP A 66 -9.01 9.09 15.50
C ASP A 66 -10.00 8.53 14.46
N SER A 67 -9.72 8.78 13.18
CA SER A 67 -10.58 8.44 12.05
C SER A 67 -9.96 7.44 11.07
N LEU A 68 -9.21 6.46 11.59
CA LEU A 68 -8.56 5.44 10.76
C LEU A 68 -9.53 4.47 10.08
N GLU A 69 -10.80 4.40 10.51
CA GLU A 69 -11.84 3.58 9.91
C GLU A 69 -12.03 3.86 8.41
N PHE A 70 -11.70 5.07 7.93
CA PHE A 70 -11.74 5.40 6.50
C PHE A 70 -10.71 4.61 5.67
N TYR A 71 -9.69 4.01 6.28
CA TYR A 71 -8.79 3.08 5.59
C TYR A 71 -9.29 1.64 5.61
N MET A 72 -10.26 1.29 6.47
CA MET A 72 -10.55 -0.10 6.83
C MET A 72 -11.59 -0.72 5.89
N PHE A 73 -11.20 -1.76 5.17
CA PHE A 73 -12.08 -2.60 4.36
C PHE A 73 -11.98 -4.07 4.80
N SER A 74 -12.84 -4.95 4.26
CA SER A 74 -12.77 -6.39 4.55
C SER A 74 -11.51 -6.99 3.92
N HIS A 75 -11.49 -7.03 2.60
CA HIS A 75 -10.36 -7.45 1.79
C HIS A 75 -10.42 -6.76 0.43
N TRP A 76 -9.27 -6.68 -0.24
CA TRP A 76 -9.17 -6.25 -1.63
C TRP A 76 -8.56 -7.40 -2.44
N ASP A 77 -9.24 -7.85 -3.48
CA ASP A 77 -8.74 -8.90 -4.35
C ASP A 77 -7.90 -8.29 -5.48
N PHE A 78 -6.59 -8.57 -5.47
CA PHE A 78 -5.71 -8.09 -6.52
C PHE A 78 -5.97 -8.78 -7.85
N ASN A 79 -6.51 -9.99 -7.84
CA ASN A 79 -6.71 -10.82 -9.04
C ASN A 79 -8.16 -10.81 -9.52
N TRP A 80 -8.93 -9.77 -9.15
CA TRP A 80 -10.30 -9.57 -9.60
C TRP A 80 -10.43 -9.78 -11.12
N GLN A 81 -11.44 -10.56 -11.53
CA GLN A 81 -11.68 -10.94 -12.93
C GLN A 81 -10.46 -11.60 -13.63
N GLU A 82 -9.63 -12.32 -12.89
CA GLU A 82 -8.48 -13.05 -13.43
C GLU A 82 -7.48 -12.15 -14.19
N GLN A 83 -7.39 -10.86 -13.82
CA GLN A 83 -6.54 -9.90 -14.54
C GLN A 83 -5.06 -9.93 -14.12
N TYR A 84 -4.74 -10.56 -12.98
CA TYR A 84 -3.38 -10.71 -12.45
C TYR A 84 -2.47 -9.48 -12.64
N PRO A 85 -2.87 -8.29 -12.14
CA PRO A 85 -2.08 -7.08 -12.28
C PRO A 85 -0.83 -7.12 -11.41
N ARG A 86 0.20 -6.38 -11.83
CA ARG A 86 1.37 -6.13 -10.99
C ARG A 86 0.98 -5.25 -9.79
N TRP A 87 1.36 -5.65 -8.59
CA TRP A 87 1.16 -4.89 -7.35
C TRP A 87 2.42 -4.97 -6.48
N SER A 88 2.58 -4.04 -5.52
CA SER A 88 3.84 -3.91 -4.80
C SER A 88 3.91 -4.78 -3.54
N ILE A 89 4.98 -5.56 -3.43
CA ILE A 89 5.14 -6.62 -2.42
C ILE A 89 5.70 -6.12 -1.07
N ASN A 90 5.45 -4.85 -0.71
CA ASN A 90 6.15 -4.18 0.39
C ASN A 90 5.91 -4.80 1.77
N PHE A 91 4.72 -5.36 2.02
CA PHE A 91 4.40 -6.00 3.30
C PHE A 91 3.40 -7.14 3.07
N ILE A 92 3.93 -8.35 2.93
CA ILE A 92 3.17 -9.53 2.51
C ILE A 92 3.46 -10.74 3.40
N LEU A 93 2.54 -11.70 3.39
CA LEU A 93 2.63 -13.01 3.98
C LEU A 93 2.30 -14.07 2.93
N PHE A 94 3.02 -15.19 2.97
CA PHE A 94 2.80 -16.37 2.12
C PHE A 94 3.28 -17.63 2.84
N GLN A 95 2.92 -18.80 2.35
CA GLN A 95 3.50 -20.06 2.85
C GLN A 95 4.70 -20.44 1.98
N GLY A 96 5.75 -21.00 2.60
CA GLY A 96 6.97 -21.37 1.86
C GLY A 96 6.70 -22.33 0.69
N LYS A 97 5.70 -23.21 0.81
CA LYS A 97 5.28 -24.13 -0.27
C LYS A 97 4.79 -23.40 -1.53
N ASP A 98 4.21 -22.21 -1.38
CA ASP A 98 3.60 -21.46 -2.48
C ASP A 98 4.65 -20.77 -3.36
N VAL A 99 5.89 -20.62 -2.85
CA VAL A 99 7.03 -20.01 -3.55
C VAL A 99 8.19 -20.98 -3.78
N ALA A 100 7.99 -22.27 -3.54
CA ALA A 100 9.06 -23.27 -3.60
C ALA A 100 9.70 -23.43 -4.99
N THR A 101 8.96 -23.10 -6.05
CA THR A 101 9.38 -23.25 -7.45
C THR A 101 9.71 -21.92 -8.13
N VAL A 102 9.82 -20.84 -7.37
CA VAL A 102 10.04 -19.49 -7.92
C VAL A 102 11.42 -19.40 -8.57
N LYS A 103 11.45 -18.84 -9.77
CA LYS A 103 12.69 -18.58 -10.50
C LYS A 103 13.28 -17.23 -10.04
N PRO A 104 14.61 -17.12 -9.88
CA PRO A 104 15.26 -15.84 -9.61
C PRO A 104 14.92 -14.81 -10.69
N GLY A 105 14.70 -13.54 -10.30
CA GLY A 105 14.32 -12.47 -11.23
C GLY A 105 13.66 -11.29 -10.52
N ASP A 106 12.73 -10.62 -11.22
CA ASP A 106 11.83 -9.61 -10.65
C ASP A 106 10.80 -10.30 -9.74
N ASP A 107 11.09 -10.30 -8.44
CA ASP A 107 10.28 -10.93 -7.40
C ASP A 107 8.85 -10.37 -7.37
N GLU A 108 8.69 -9.06 -7.53
CA GLU A 108 7.40 -8.40 -7.60
C GLU A 108 6.59 -8.92 -8.80
N HIS A 109 7.21 -9.08 -9.97
CA HIS A 109 6.54 -9.70 -11.13
C HIS A 109 6.18 -11.17 -10.90
N GLN A 110 7.06 -11.95 -10.28
CA GLN A 110 6.78 -13.36 -9.97
C GLN A 110 5.60 -13.51 -9.00
N ILE A 111 5.63 -12.75 -7.91
CA ILE A 111 4.66 -12.84 -6.82
C ILE A 111 3.30 -12.27 -7.21
N SER A 112 3.26 -11.14 -7.93
CA SER A 112 1.99 -10.49 -8.26
C SER A 112 1.28 -11.07 -9.48
N ILE A 113 2.05 -11.60 -10.45
CA ILE A 113 1.53 -12.02 -11.75
C ILE A 113 1.72 -13.53 -11.98
N VAL A 114 2.97 -13.98 -12.06
CA VAL A 114 3.30 -15.31 -12.61
C VAL A 114 2.76 -16.43 -11.73
N ILE A 115 3.12 -16.45 -10.44
CA ILE A 115 2.74 -17.55 -9.54
C ILE A 115 1.22 -17.61 -9.37
N PRO A 116 0.51 -16.48 -9.11
CA PRO A 116 -0.95 -16.51 -9.01
C PRO A 116 -1.63 -16.97 -10.30
N TYR A 117 -1.15 -16.52 -11.47
CA TYR A 117 -1.68 -16.92 -12.76
C TYR A 117 -1.50 -18.41 -13.04
N GLU A 118 -0.30 -18.94 -12.83
CA GLU A 118 0.01 -20.36 -13.07
C GLU A 118 -0.80 -21.29 -12.14
N GLN A 119 -0.97 -20.88 -10.88
CA GLN A 119 -1.73 -21.66 -9.89
C GLN A 119 -3.23 -21.38 -9.90
N LYS A 120 -3.70 -20.40 -10.67
CA LYS A 120 -5.10 -19.92 -10.72
C LYS A 120 -5.64 -19.59 -9.32
N LYS A 121 -4.83 -18.88 -8.54
CA LYS A 121 -5.15 -18.52 -7.15
C LYS A 121 -5.01 -17.03 -6.95
N HIS A 122 -5.66 -16.53 -5.90
CA HIS A 122 -5.78 -15.11 -5.66
C HIS A 122 -4.75 -14.61 -4.65
N SER A 123 -4.46 -13.33 -4.75
CA SER A 123 -3.69 -12.53 -3.80
C SER A 123 -4.61 -11.44 -3.30
N ILE A 124 -4.61 -11.21 -1.99
CA ILE A 124 -5.53 -10.24 -1.39
C ILE A 124 -4.78 -9.26 -0.48
N ALA A 125 -5.33 -8.08 -0.28
CA ALA A 125 -4.98 -7.25 0.87
C ALA A 125 -6.01 -7.40 1.99
N VAL A 126 -5.56 -7.51 3.24
CA VAL A 126 -6.43 -7.51 4.43
C VAL A 126 -6.62 -6.08 4.92
N GLY A 127 -7.84 -5.56 4.82
CA GLY A 127 -8.09 -4.13 5.05
C GLY A 127 -7.88 -3.65 6.48
N LYS A 128 -7.98 -4.55 7.48
CA LYS A 128 -7.73 -4.24 8.89
C LYS A 128 -6.25 -4.15 9.28
N ALA A 129 -5.35 -4.68 8.45
CA ALA A 129 -3.92 -4.71 8.73
C ALA A 129 -3.23 -3.50 8.09
N LEU A 130 -3.36 -2.31 8.69
CA LEU A 130 -2.80 -1.09 8.12
C LEU A 130 -1.27 -1.05 8.25
N ALA A 131 -0.57 -0.81 7.14
CA ALA A 131 0.87 -0.63 7.07
C ALA A 131 1.21 0.59 6.20
N SER A 132 2.45 1.08 6.29
CA SER A 132 2.91 2.17 5.44
C SER A 132 4.20 1.82 4.72
N HIS A 133 4.21 1.99 3.40
CA HIS A 133 5.42 1.94 2.61
C HIS A 133 6.01 3.35 2.47
N PHE A 134 7.18 3.59 3.06
CA PHE A 134 7.71 4.94 3.19
C PHE A 134 7.93 5.66 1.85
N ALA A 135 8.74 5.09 0.94
CA ALA A 135 8.99 5.72 -0.35
C ALA A 135 9.56 4.74 -1.38
N TYR A 136 9.09 4.85 -2.62
CA TYR A 136 9.75 4.23 -3.76
C TYR A 136 11.02 5.00 -4.16
N MET A 137 11.97 4.32 -4.79
CA MET A 137 13.20 4.97 -5.28
C MET A 137 12.94 6.18 -6.20
N PRO A 138 11.99 6.13 -7.15
CA PRO A 138 11.64 7.31 -7.94
C PRO A 138 11.06 8.46 -7.13
N GLN A 139 10.26 8.18 -6.09
CA GLN A 139 9.75 9.24 -5.20
C GLN A 139 10.90 9.94 -4.47
N ARG A 140 11.89 9.18 -3.98
CA ARG A 140 13.10 9.74 -3.35
C ARG A 140 13.90 10.61 -4.31
N LYS A 141 14.13 10.14 -5.54
CA LYS A 141 14.84 10.89 -6.59
C LYS A 141 14.09 12.15 -7.03
N ASN A 142 12.75 12.11 -7.01
CA ASN A 142 11.90 13.18 -7.51
C ASN A 142 11.34 14.08 -6.38
N GLY A 143 12.01 14.14 -5.22
CA GLY A 143 11.75 15.18 -4.22
C GLY A 143 11.10 14.74 -2.91
N LEU A 144 10.95 13.43 -2.64
CA LEU A 144 10.72 12.91 -1.29
C LEU A 144 12.08 12.60 -0.63
N SER A 145 12.85 13.65 -0.42
CA SER A 145 14.20 13.61 0.17
C SER A 145 14.49 14.91 0.92
N GLY A 146 15.57 14.94 1.71
CA GLY A 146 15.97 16.13 2.47
C GLY A 146 14.92 16.54 3.51
N SER A 147 14.52 17.80 3.49
CA SER A 147 13.59 18.37 4.49
C SER A 147 12.22 17.68 4.50
N LYS A 148 11.71 17.25 3.35
CA LYS A 148 10.43 16.53 3.23
C LYS A 148 10.50 15.14 3.85
N GLU A 149 11.58 14.41 3.59
CA GLU A 149 11.81 13.11 4.24
C GLU A 149 11.96 13.27 5.76
N ALA A 150 12.78 14.24 6.21
CA ALA A 150 12.97 14.50 7.64
C ALA A 150 11.65 14.84 8.35
N TYR A 151 10.78 15.63 7.70
CA TYR A 151 9.45 15.93 8.20
C TYR A 151 8.58 14.66 8.36
N LEU A 152 8.48 13.81 7.34
CA LEU A 152 7.68 12.58 7.43
C LEU A 152 8.23 11.60 8.47
N ILE A 153 9.56 11.45 8.56
CA ILE A 153 10.22 10.61 9.58
C ILE A 153 9.87 11.12 10.98
N LYS A 154 9.91 12.43 11.21
CA LYS A 154 9.53 13.03 12.49
C LYS A 154 8.08 12.68 12.85
N MET A 155 7.15 12.81 11.91
CA MET A 155 5.74 12.48 12.14
C MET A 155 5.54 11.00 12.49
N TYR A 156 6.23 10.09 11.80
CA TYR A 156 6.24 8.66 12.15
C TYR A 156 6.81 8.40 13.54
N ALA A 157 7.90 9.07 13.91
CA ALA A 157 8.50 8.96 15.24
C ALA A 157 7.57 9.48 16.35
N ASP A 158 6.72 10.47 16.06
CA ASP A 158 5.76 10.98 17.03
C ASP A 158 4.55 10.04 17.18
N ILE A 159 4.10 9.41 16.10
CA ILE A 159 3.08 8.34 16.15
C ILE A 159 3.59 7.13 16.92
N SER A 160 4.82 6.67 16.64
CA SER A 160 5.35 5.46 17.28
C SER A 160 5.42 5.62 18.80
N LYS A 161 5.82 6.81 19.30
CA LYS A 161 5.76 7.12 20.74
C LYS A 161 4.34 6.93 21.28
N ARG A 162 3.32 7.49 20.64
CA ARG A 162 1.91 7.38 21.09
C ARG A 162 1.42 5.93 21.11
N MET A 163 1.81 5.11 20.12
CA MET A 163 1.40 3.71 20.06
C MET A 163 2.10 2.83 21.09
N CYS A 164 3.38 3.09 21.40
CA CYS A 164 4.13 2.33 22.39
C CYS A 164 3.64 2.55 23.84
N TYR A 165 2.98 3.66 24.15
CA TYR A 165 2.44 3.93 25.49
C TYR A 165 1.10 3.23 25.78
N CYS A 166 0.41 2.67 24.79
CA CYS A 166 -0.86 1.96 24.99
C CYS A 166 -0.68 0.47 25.32
N ALA A 167 0.55 -0.01 25.56
CA ALA A 167 0.85 -1.40 25.87
C ALA A 167 1.06 -1.69 27.38
N THR A 168 0.51 -0.85 28.26
CA THR A 168 0.47 -1.04 29.72
C THR A 168 -0.95 -0.96 30.23
#